data_AF-A0A7S1RIQ2-F1
#
_entry.id   AF-A0A7S1RIQ2-F1
#
_cell.length_a   1.000
_cell.length_b   1.000
_cell.length_c   1.000
_cell.angle_alpha   90.00
_cell.angle_beta   90.00
_cell.angle_gamma   90.00
#
_symmetry.space_group_name_H-M   'P 1'
#
loop_
_entity.id
_entity.type
_entity.pdbx_description
1 polymer ?
#
loop_
_entity_poly.entity_id
_entity_poly.type
_entity_poly.pdbx_seq_one_letter_code
_entity_poly.pdbx_strand_id
1 'polypeptide(L)'
;ELRRAFLRELDFAAEARTLRRVHANLRGAFPAVRVPEPLPELCRPTLIVMTFVPGVSVLDSLLRMAGLVARLSGRTVEDLFAAASRASTELRAGEEVENAYAGAREGAGSGSAGLLARLAALRAYQAAHNVGVDLYNLCACRLGAASLEPCQLFPSFDPVKVSWTAWRVQGHQFLVDGFFNTDSHPGNFLVDPRTGGVGLIDFGQMCEIGLETRVRFARLVVALAGGGQRG
;
A
#
# COMPACT_ATOMS: atom_id res chain seq x y z
N GLU A 1 -0.39 -4.30 31.95
CA GLU A 1 -0.27 -3.80 30.57
C GLU A 1 -0.03 -4.91 29.53
N LEU A 2 1.17 -5.51 29.42
CA LEU A 2 1.52 -6.50 28.37
C LEU A 2 0.53 -7.68 28.22
N ARG A 3 0.11 -8.30 29.34
CA ARG A 3 -0.85 -9.42 29.34
C ARG A 3 -2.25 -9.03 28.82
N ARG A 4 -2.67 -7.76 28.98
CA ARG A 4 -3.98 -7.25 28.51
C ARG A 4 -3.94 -6.81 27.04
N ALA A 5 -2.77 -6.44 26.52
CA ALA A 5 -2.57 -6.22 25.09
C ALA A 5 -2.58 -7.57 24.35
N PHE A 6 -1.83 -8.54 24.87
CA PHE A 6 -1.76 -9.90 24.30
C PHE A 6 -3.10 -10.64 24.29
N LEU A 7 -3.93 -10.49 25.34
CA LEU A 7 -5.26 -11.10 25.37
C LEU A 7 -6.28 -10.39 24.46
N ARG A 8 -6.06 -9.12 24.09
CA ARG A 8 -6.88 -8.40 23.10
C ARG A 8 -6.52 -8.78 21.67
N GLU A 9 -5.24 -9.08 21.42
CA GLU A 9 -4.77 -9.70 20.16
C GLU A 9 -5.31 -11.12 19.93
N LEU A 10 -5.96 -11.74 20.92
CA LEU A 10 -6.47 -13.11 20.85
C LEU A 10 -8.00 -13.20 20.70
N ASP A 11 -8.73 -12.08 20.59
CA ASP A 11 -10.17 -12.09 20.28
C ASP A 11 -10.43 -11.79 18.79
N PHE A 12 -10.23 -12.81 17.97
CA PHE A 12 -10.52 -12.74 16.54
C PHE A 12 -12.01 -12.57 16.22
N ALA A 13 -12.91 -12.84 17.17
CA ALA A 13 -14.33 -12.52 16.98
C ALA A 13 -14.56 -11.00 17.08
N ALA A 14 -13.82 -10.30 17.95
CA ALA A 14 -13.80 -8.84 17.97
C ALA A 14 -13.20 -8.25 16.69
N GLU A 15 -12.09 -8.81 16.22
CA GLU A 15 -11.49 -8.40 14.95
C GLU A 15 -12.44 -8.62 13.76
N ALA A 16 -13.16 -9.74 13.70
CA ALA A 16 -14.16 -9.96 12.66
C ALA A 16 -15.30 -8.92 12.70
N ARG A 17 -15.75 -8.50 13.89
CA ARG A 17 -16.74 -7.41 14.02
C ARG A 17 -16.17 -6.07 13.52
N THR A 18 -14.92 -5.79 13.87
CA THR A 18 -14.17 -4.62 13.40
C THR A 18 -14.05 -4.60 11.88
N LEU A 19 -13.61 -5.70 11.28
CA LEU A 19 -13.50 -5.86 9.83
C LEU A 19 -14.85 -5.65 9.14
N ARG A 20 -15.94 -6.22 9.67
CA ARG A 20 -17.29 -6.03 9.13
C ARG A 20 -17.70 -4.56 9.10
N ARG A 21 -17.39 -3.81 10.16
CA ARG A 21 -17.67 -2.37 10.25
C ARG A 21 -16.84 -1.59 9.22
N VAL A 22 -15.55 -1.86 9.12
CA VAL A 22 -14.69 -1.18 8.14
C VAL A 22 -15.13 -1.48 6.71
N HIS A 23 -15.46 -2.74 6.41
CA HIS A 23 -16.03 -3.13 5.12
C HIS A 23 -17.27 -2.30 4.80
N ALA A 24 -18.21 -2.19 5.74
CA ALA A 24 -19.46 -1.44 5.54
C ALA A 24 -19.22 0.06 5.33
N ASN A 25 -18.27 0.67 6.05
CA ASN A 25 -17.94 2.08 5.93
C ASN A 25 -17.27 2.41 4.59
N LEU A 26 -16.30 1.59 4.16
CA LEU A 26 -15.46 1.92 2.99
C LEU A 26 -16.08 1.50 1.65
N ARG A 27 -16.91 0.45 1.60
CA ARG A 27 -17.47 -0.08 0.33
C ARG A 27 -18.25 0.97 -0.50
N GLY A 28 -18.84 1.97 0.16
CA GLY A 28 -19.60 3.04 -0.51
C GLY A 28 -18.72 4.23 -0.93
N ALA A 29 -17.87 4.70 -0.01
CA ALA A 29 -17.03 5.88 -0.24
C ALA A 29 -15.85 5.61 -1.19
N PHE A 30 -15.36 4.35 -1.25
CA PHE A 30 -14.19 3.98 -2.03
C PHE A 30 -14.43 2.71 -2.88
N PRO A 31 -15.11 2.82 -4.03
CA PRO A 31 -15.42 1.66 -4.89
C PRO A 31 -14.18 0.91 -5.42
N ALA A 32 -13.04 1.60 -5.53
CA ALA A 32 -11.76 1.01 -5.98
C ALA A 32 -10.96 0.34 -4.84
N VAL A 33 -11.44 0.44 -3.59
CA VAL A 33 -10.83 -0.16 -2.41
C VAL A 33 -11.64 -1.38 -2.00
N ARG A 34 -10.96 -2.52 -1.86
CA ARG A 34 -11.57 -3.77 -1.41
C ARG A 34 -11.15 -4.05 0.03
N VAL A 35 -12.14 -4.16 0.90
CA VAL A 35 -11.99 -4.68 2.26
C VAL A 35 -12.67 -6.03 2.28
N PRO A 36 -12.05 -7.10 2.80
CA PRO A 36 -12.68 -8.40 2.84
C PRO A 36 -13.93 -8.38 3.74
N GLU A 37 -14.96 -9.11 3.35
CA GLU A 37 -16.12 -9.33 4.21
C GLU A 37 -15.86 -10.57 5.09
N PRO A 38 -16.00 -10.48 6.41
CA PRO A 38 -15.87 -11.65 7.28
C PRO A 38 -17.05 -12.60 7.08
N LEU A 39 -16.80 -13.90 7.12
CA LEU A 39 -17.79 -14.99 7.03
C LEU A 39 -18.11 -15.47 8.46
N PRO A 40 -19.11 -14.89 9.15
CA PRO A 40 -19.24 -15.02 10.61
C PRO A 40 -19.50 -16.45 11.07
N GLU A 41 -20.18 -17.24 10.23
CA GLU A 41 -20.49 -18.66 10.49
C GLU A 41 -19.22 -19.52 10.59
N LEU A 42 -18.14 -19.09 9.95
CA LEU A 42 -16.85 -19.79 9.89
C LEU A 42 -15.80 -19.20 10.85
N CYS A 43 -16.04 -18.01 11.41
CA CYS A 43 -15.14 -17.38 12.38
C CYS A 43 -15.21 -18.06 13.76
N ARG A 44 -14.07 -18.20 14.43
CA ARG A 44 -13.90 -18.74 15.79
C ARG A 44 -12.94 -17.81 16.57
N PRO A 45 -12.84 -17.93 17.90
CA PRO A 45 -11.91 -17.09 18.68
C PRO A 45 -10.44 -17.16 18.22
N THR A 46 -10.06 -18.23 17.52
CA THR A 46 -8.70 -18.47 17.00
C THR A 46 -8.63 -18.57 15.47
N LEU A 47 -9.71 -18.25 14.75
CA LEU A 47 -9.73 -18.26 13.29
C LEU A 47 -10.66 -17.18 12.71
N ILE A 48 -10.15 -16.31 11.84
CA ILE A 48 -10.96 -15.43 11.01
C ILE A 48 -11.05 -16.02 9.62
N VAL A 49 -12.27 -16.11 9.10
CA VAL A 49 -12.51 -16.48 7.70
C VAL A 49 -13.20 -15.30 7.02
N MET A 50 -12.71 -14.93 5.86
CA MET A 50 -13.16 -13.75 5.13
C MET A 50 -13.08 -13.97 3.62
N THR A 51 -13.76 -13.13 2.85
CA THR A 51 -13.69 -13.18 1.38
C THR A 51 -12.26 -12.96 0.91
N PHE A 52 -11.86 -13.72 -0.11
CA PHE A 52 -10.53 -13.56 -0.70
C PHE A 52 -10.38 -12.19 -1.40
N VAL A 53 -9.27 -11.51 -1.13
CA VAL A 53 -8.89 -10.26 -1.81
C VAL A 53 -7.73 -10.57 -2.77
N PRO A 54 -7.96 -10.54 -4.09
CA PRO A 54 -6.88 -10.79 -5.05
C PRO A 54 -5.91 -9.61 -5.05
N GLY A 55 -4.61 -9.89 -5.08
CA GLY A 55 -3.60 -8.88 -5.31
C GLY A 55 -2.19 -9.30 -4.90
N VAL A 56 -1.23 -8.46 -5.28
CA VAL A 56 0.17 -8.56 -4.85
C VAL A 56 0.41 -7.62 -3.67
N SER A 57 1.19 -8.08 -2.69
CA SER A 57 1.60 -7.25 -1.54
C SER A 57 2.41 -6.05 -2.02
N VAL A 58 2.03 -4.86 -1.55
CA VAL A 58 2.77 -3.62 -1.85
C VAL A 58 4.17 -3.71 -1.28
N LEU A 59 4.32 -4.16 -0.03
CA LEU A 59 5.62 -4.33 0.61
C LEU A 59 6.52 -5.28 -0.18
N ASP A 60 6.02 -6.46 -0.55
CA ASP A 60 6.83 -7.46 -1.25
C ASP A 60 7.25 -6.95 -2.62
N SER A 61 6.38 -6.21 -3.31
CA SER A 61 6.67 -5.59 -4.60
C SER A 61 7.77 -4.52 -4.48
N LEU A 62 7.73 -3.70 -3.43
CA LEU A 62 8.75 -2.69 -3.15
C LEU A 62 10.09 -3.32 -2.78
N LEU A 63 10.09 -4.34 -1.91
CA LEU A 63 11.29 -5.07 -1.52
C LEU A 63 11.95 -5.78 -2.71
N ARG A 64 11.15 -6.40 -3.58
CA ARG A 64 11.63 -7.03 -4.81
C ARG A 64 12.29 -6.03 -5.74
N MET A 65 11.66 -4.87 -5.94
CA MET A 65 12.22 -3.78 -6.75
C MET A 65 13.53 -3.26 -6.15
N ALA A 66 13.56 -3.02 -4.83
CA ALA A 66 14.77 -2.60 -4.13
C ALA A 66 15.90 -3.62 -4.29
N GLY A 67 15.60 -4.92 -4.16
CA GLY A 67 16.56 -6.01 -4.40
C GLY A 67 17.11 -6.03 -5.83
N LEU A 68 16.27 -5.75 -6.83
CA LEU A 68 16.70 -5.65 -8.22
C LEU A 68 17.64 -4.46 -8.43
N VAL A 69 17.28 -3.28 -7.92
CA VAL A 69 18.11 -2.07 -8.01
C VAL A 69 19.43 -2.26 -7.28
N ALA A 70 19.42 -2.88 -6.09
CA ALA A 70 20.61 -3.21 -5.31
C ALA A 70 21.59 -4.06 -6.14
N ARG A 71 21.11 -5.16 -6.72
CA ARG A 71 21.91 -6.04 -7.59
C ARG A 71 22.48 -5.32 -8.80
N LEU A 72 21.69 -4.50 -9.49
CA LEU A 72 22.12 -3.80 -10.70
C LEU A 72 23.09 -2.65 -10.43
N SER A 73 23.01 -2.06 -9.24
CA SER A 73 23.86 -0.96 -8.79
C SER A 73 25.09 -1.42 -8.02
N GLY A 74 25.22 -2.71 -7.71
CA GLY A 74 26.30 -3.26 -6.88
C GLY A 74 26.22 -2.81 -5.41
N ARG A 75 25.02 -2.48 -4.92
CA ARG A 75 24.76 -2.03 -3.54
C ARG A 75 23.93 -3.07 -2.79
N THR A 76 23.84 -2.95 -1.47
CA THR A 76 22.91 -3.74 -0.66
C THR A 76 21.53 -3.09 -0.61
N VAL A 77 20.51 -3.84 -0.18
CA VAL A 77 19.15 -3.30 -0.01
C VAL A 77 19.13 -2.32 1.17
N GLU A 78 19.89 -2.62 2.21
CA GLU A 78 20.10 -1.81 3.40
C GLU A 78 20.70 -0.44 3.03
N ASP A 79 21.69 -0.42 2.13
CA ASP A 79 22.31 0.82 1.64
C ASP A 79 21.31 1.73 0.89
N LEU A 80 20.38 1.12 0.14
CA LEU A 80 19.33 1.84 -0.57
C LEU A 80 18.31 2.42 0.40
N PHE A 81 17.86 1.63 1.39
CA PHE A 81 16.95 2.12 2.42
C PHE A 81 17.58 3.23 3.26
N ALA A 82 18.85 3.08 3.66
CA ALA A 82 19.57 4.11 4.40
C ALA A 82 19.69 5.41 3.58
N ALA A 83 19.93 5.31 2.26
CA ALA A 83 19.96 6.47 1.38
C ALA A 83 18.58 7.14 1.23
N ALA A 84 17.52 6.36 1.07
CA ALA A 84 16.15 6.87 0.99
C ALA A 84 15.71 7.57 2.29
N SER A 85 16.06 7.00 3.44
CA SER A 85 15.78 7.60 4.75
C SER A 85 16.48 8.94 4.94
N ARG A 86 17.75 9.06 4.51
CA ARG A 86 18.49 10.35 4.52
C ARG A 86 17.81 11.39 3.63
N ALA A 87 17.51 11.04 2.38
CA ALA A 87 16.83 11.93 1.45
C ALA A 87 15.46 12.40 1.99
N SER A 88 14.68 11.51 2.61
CA SER A 88 13.39 11.86 3.22
C SER A 88 13.51 12.78 4.45
N THR A 89 14.64 12.72 5.16
CA THR A 89 14.92 13.57 6.32
C THR A 89 15.35 14.97 5.87
N GLU A 90 16.15 15.05 4.82
CA GLU A 90 16.58 16.29 4.17
C GLU A 90 15.38 17.03 3.54
N LEU A 91 14.43 16.30 2.93
CA LEU A 91 13.17 16.85 2.41
C LEU A 91 12.27 17.49 3.47
N ARG A 92 12.30 17.00 4.72
CA ARG A 92 11.55 17.60 5.83
C ARG A 92 12.16 18.92 6.31
N ALA A 93 13.39 19.24 5.90
CA ALA A 93 14.13 20.42 6.36
C ALA A 93 13.93 21.68 5.49
N GLY A 94 13.12 21.64 4.42
CA GLY A 94 12.59 22.86 3.80
C GLY A 94 12.65 22.97 2.28
N GLU A 95 12.08 22.03 1.52
CA GLU A 95 11.71 22.28 0.11
C GLU A 95 10.33 21.67 -0.21
N GLU A 96 9.57 22.38 -1.05
CA GLU A 96 8.21 22.02 -1.46
C GLU A 96 8.16 20.60 -2.05
N VAL A 97 7.22 19.79 -1.54
CA VAL A 97 7.02 18.36 -1.87
C VAL A 97 6.84 18.09 -3.37
N GLU A 98 6.46 19.12 -4.14
CA GLU A 98 6.24 19.02 -5.60
C GLU A 98 7.54 18.92 -6.41
N ASN A 99 8.64 19.57 -5.98
CA ASN A 99 9.94 19.52 -6.67
C ASN A 99 10.74 18.24 -6.36
N ALA A 100 10.47 17.59 -5.23
CA ALA A 100 11.14 16.35 -4.80
C ALA A 100 10.88 15.16 -5.74
N TYR A 101 9.67 15.09 -6.30
CA TYR A 101 9.31 14.07 -7.28
C TYR A 101 10.01 14.25 -8.63
N ALA A 102 10.42 15.49 -8.96
CA ALA A 102 11.22 15.80 -10.14
C ALA A 102 12.72 15.58 -9.88
N GLY A 103 13.25 16.00 -8.74
CA GLY A 103 14.68 15.87 -8.38
C GLY A 103 15.19 14.43 -8.26
N ALA A 104 14.33 13.48 -7.90
CA ALA A 104 14.67 12.05 -7.92
C ALA A 104 14.93 11.50 -9.34
N ARG A 105 14.47 12.19 -10.40
CA ARG A 105 14.82 11.86 -11.79
C ARG A 105 16.15 12.46 -12.24
N GLU A 106 16.64 13.50 -11.56
CA GLU A 106 17.77 14.33 -12.03
C GLU A 106 19.09 14.10 -11.28
N GLY A 107 19.08 13.45 -10.10
CA GLY A 107 20.29 13.08 -9.33
C GLY A 107 21.16 11.97 -9.94
N ALA A 108 21.07 11.79 -11.25
CA ALA A 108 21.57 10.69 -12.01
C ALA A 108 22.97 11.04 -12.60
N GLY A 109 24.03 10.87 -11.79
CA GLY A 109 25.43 10.96 -12.28
C GLY A 109 25.75 9.96 -13.40
N SER A 110 26.90 10.05 -14.07
CA SER A 110 27.26 9.27 -15.27
C SER A 110 27.08 7.73 -15.18
N GLY A 111 27.09 7.12 -13.98
CA GLY A 111 26.77 5.69 -13.75
C GLY A 111 25.27 5.35 -13.70
N SER A 112 24.40 6.34 -13.52
CA SER A 112 22.95 6.17 -13.41
C SER A 112 22.25 5.98 -14.76
N ALA A 113 22.77 6.55 -15.85
CA ALA A 113 22.18 6.40 -17.18
C ALA A 113 22.19 4.93 -17.62
N GLY A 114 23.28 4.22 -17.32
CA GLY A 114 23.38 2.77 -17.55
C GLY A 114 22.42 1.96 -16.68
N LEU A 115 22.22 2.35 -15.42
CA LEU A 115 21.23 1.72 -14.54
C LEU A 115 19.81 1.95 -15.04
N LEU A 116 19.46 3.18 -15.43
CA LEU A 116 18.15 3.52 -15.98
C LEU A 116 17.86 2.74 -17.27
N ALA A 117 18.84 2.63 -18.18
CA ALA A 117 18.71 1.83 -19.40
C ALA A 117 18.47 0.34 -19.09
N ARG A 118 19.19 -0.24 -18.12
CA ARG A 118 18.98 -1.63 -17.68
C ARG A 118 17.59 -1.84 -17.06
N LEU A 119 17.15 -0.92 -16.20
CA LEU A 119 15.80 -0.98 -15.61
C LEU A 119 14.71 -0.85 -16.68
N ALA A 120 14.90 0.03 -17.67
CA ALA A 120 13.98 0.17 -18.80
C ALA A 120 13.90 -1.11 -19.65
N ALA A 121 15.05 -1.73 -19.94
CA ALA A 121 15.10 -3.00 -20.66
C ALA A 121 14.38 -4.13 -19.90
N LEU A 122 14.57 -4.22 -18.58
CA LEU A 122 13.88 -5.22 -17.75
C LEU A 122 12.37 -4.96 -17.66
N ARG A 123 11.93 -3.70 -17.63
CA ARG A 123 10.51 -3.35 -17.71
C ARG A 123 9.90 -3.78 -19.05
N ALA A 124 10.61 -3.53 -20.15
CA ALA A 124 10.18 -3.97 -21.48
C ALA A 124 10.11 -5.50 -21.57
N TYR A 125 11.10 -6.20 -21.00
CA TYR A 125 11.10 -7.65 -20.89
C TYR A 125 9.88 -8.17 -20.11
N GLN A 126 9.60 -7.64 -18.92
CA GLN A 126 8.42 -8.04 -18.14
C GLN A 126 7.12 -7.83 -18.92
N ALA A 127 6.97 -6.68 -19.58
CA ALA A 127 5.78 -6.39 -20.38
C ALA A 127 5.61 -7.40 -21.51
N ALA A 128 6.67 -7.65 -22.31
CA ALA A 128 6.63 -8.60 -23.41
C ALA A 128 6.37 -10.03 -22.93
N HIS A 129 7.00 -10.45 -21.84
CA HIS A 129 6.79 -11.76 -21.23
C HIS A 129 5.35 -11.93 -20.77
N ASN A 130 4.77 -10.93 -20.10
CA ASN A 130 3.42 -11.00 -19.57
C ASN A 130 2.36 -10.99 -20.67
N VAL A 131 2.59 -10.31 -21.79
CA VAL A 131 1.75 -10.46 -22.98
C VAL A 131 1.74 -11.91 -23.47
N GLY A 132 2.90 -12.58 -23.48
CA GLY A 132 3.00 -14.01 -23.81
C GLY A 132 2.22 -14.90 -22.83
N VAL A 133 2.33 -14.63 -21.53
CA VAL A 133 1.56 -15.32 -20.47
C VAL A 133 0.06 -15.11 -20.65
N ASP A 134 -0.38 -13.89 -20.92
CA ASP A 134 -1.81 -13.57 -21.12
C ASP A 134 -2.37 -14.27 -22.35
N LEU A 135 -1.63 -14.26 -23.47
CA LEU A 135 -2.01 -14.99 -24.68
C LEU A 135 -2.08 -16.50 -24.45
N TYR A 136 -1.10 -17.06 -23.73
CA TYR A 136 -1.12 -18.47 -23.35
C TYR A 136 -2.35 -18.78 -22.50
N ASN A 137 -2.62 -17.99 -21.45
CA ASN A 137 -3.74 -18.19 -20.55
C ASN A 137 -5.10 -18.03 -21.25
N LEU A 138 -5.21 -17.13 -22.23
CA LEU A 138 -6.43 -16.93 -23.01
C LEU A 138 -6.69 -18.06 -24.02
N CYS A 139 -5.64 -18.77 -24.45
CA CYS A 139 -5.73 -19.81 -25.47
C CYS A 139 -5.63 -21.22 -24.87
N ALA A 140 -4.45 -21.57 -24.33
CA ALA A 140 -4.13 -22.93 -23.89
C ALA A 140 -4.95 -23.35 -22.67
N CYS A 141 -5.23 -22.44 -21.72
CA CYS A 141 -6.04 -22.80 -20.55
C CYS A 141 -7.50 -23.08 -20.90
N ARG A 142 -8.03 -22.47 -21.96
CA ARG A 142 -9.36 -22.83 -22.49
C ARG A 142 -9.40 -24.25 -23.08
N LEU A 143 -8.24 -24.81 -23.41
CA LEU A 143 -8.07 -26.18 -23.89
C LEU A 143 -7.64 -27.14 -22.76
N GLY A 144 -7.69 -26.72 -21.49
CA GLY A 144 -7.38 -27.54 -20.33
C GLY A 144 -5.92 -27.49 -19.86
N ALA A 145 -5.09 -26.59 -20.42
CA ALA A 145 -3.74 -26.38 -19.89
C ALA A 145 -3.75 -25.60 -18.56
N ALA A 146 -2.76 -25.84 -17.72
CA ALA A 146 -2.60 -25.11 -16.45
C ALA A 146 -2.27 -23.63 -16.70
N SER A 147 -2.80 -22.72 -15.87
CA SER A 147 -2.50 -21.29 -15.96
C SER A 147 -1.04 -20.99 -15.62
N LEU A 148 -0.44 -20.06 -16.36
CA LEU A 148 0.86 -19.49 -16.05
C LEU A 148 0.69 -18.21 -15.22
N GLU A 149 1.60 -18.01 -14.26
CA GLU A 149 1.64 -16.79 -13.45
C GLU A 149 2.48 -15.70 -14.13
N PRO A 150 2.01 -14.44 -14.13
CA PRO A 150 2.76 -13.33 -14.72
C PRO A 150 4.10 -13.08 -14.00
N CYS A 151 5.10 -12.64 -14.77
CA CYS A 151 6.35 -12.13 -14.24
C CYS A 151 6.12 -10.81 -13.49
N GLN A 152 6.63 -10.70 -12.27
CA GLN A 152 6.51 -9.52 -11.40
C GLN A 152 7.89 -9.03 -10.97
N LEU A 153 8.76 -8.60 -11.90
CA LEU A 153 10.06 -8.00 -11.55
C LEU A 153 9.89 -6.59 -10.97
N PHE A 154 8.95 -5.83 -11.51
CA PHE A 154 8.55 -4.50 -11.07
C PHE A 154 7.11 -4.50 -10.59
N PRO A 155 6.73 -3.57 -9.69
CA PRO A 155 5.35 -3.35 -9.32
C PRO A 155 4.47 -3.17 -10.56
N SER A 156 3.37 -3.91 -10.62
CA SER A 156 2.33 -3.79 -11.65
C SER A 156 1.42 -2.57 -11.43
N PHE A 157 1.72 -1.77 -10.41
CA PHE A 157 0.93 -0.63 -9.97
C PHE A 157 1.80 0.62 -9.82
N ASP A 158 1.15 1.78 -9.81
CA ASP A 158 1.79 3.06 -9.49
C ASP A 158 1.85 3.26 -7.96
N PRO A 159 3.04 3.27 -7.34
CA PRO A 159 3.19 3.44 -5.90
C PRO A 159 2.64 4.79 -5.39
N VAL A 160 2.68 5.85 -6.21
CA VAL A 160 2.18 7.17 -5.84
C VAL A 160 0.66 7.14 -5.73
N LYS A 161 -0.01 6.53 -6.72
CA LYS A 161 -1.47 6.34 -6.70
C LYS A 161 -1.93 5.49 -5.52
N VAL A 162 -1.20 4.42 -5.20
CA VAL A 162 -1.51 3.55 -4.06
C VAL A 162 -1.34 4.31 -2.75
N SER A 163 -0.22 5.02 -2.58
CA SER A 163 0.03 5.89 -1.42
C SER A 163 -1.07 6.93 -1.24
N TRP A 164 -1.45 7.63 -2.31
CA TRP A 164 -2.53 8.61 -2.27
C TRP A 164 -3.88 8.00 -1.88
N THR A 165 -4.18 6.81 -2.39
CA THR A 165 -5.39 6.06 -2.01
C THR A 165 -5.37 5.70 -0.53
N ALA A 166 -4.23 5.21 -0.02
CA ALA A 166 -4.04 4.89 1.39
C ALA A 166 -4.27 6.11 2.29
N TRP A 167 -3.68 7.26 1.94
CA TRP A 167 -3.88 8.53 2.66
C TRP A 167 -5.34 8.97 2.68
N ARG A 168 -6.05 8.89 1.55
CA ARG A 168 -7.47 9.26 1.48
C ARG A 168 -8.35 8.34 2.32
N VAL A 169 -8.08 7.03 2.30
CA VAL A 169 -8.84 6.06 3.10
C VAL A 169 -8.59 6.30 4.58
N GLN A 170 -7.33 6.42 5.02
CA GLN A 170 -7.02 6.70 6.43
C GLN A 170 -7.62 8.04 6.90
N GLY A 171 -7.52 9.08 6.07
CA GLY A 171 -8.13 10.38 6.37
C GLY A 171 -9.65 10.30 6.53
N HIS A 172 -10.34 9.51 5.68
CA HIS A 172 -11.77 9.26 5.81
C HIS A 172 -12.10 8.50 7.10
N GLN A 173 -11.38 7.41 7.36
CA GLN A 173 -11.53 6.62 8.58
C GLN A 173 -11.35 7.48 9.84
N PHE A 174 -10.36 8.36 9.83
CA PHE A 174 -10.06 9.25 10.95
C PHE A 174 -11.10 10.37 11.08
N LEU A 175 -11.32 11.19 10.04
CA LEU A 175 -12.11 12.42 10.12
C LEU A 175 -13.62 12.18 9.99
N VAL A 176 -14.03 11.26 9.13
CA VAL A 176 -15.44 10.99 8.82
C VAL A 176 -15.98 9.91 9.74
N ASP A 177 -15.42 8.70 9.65
CA ASP A 177 -15.93 7.54 10.39
C ASP A 177 -15.64 7.64 11.91
N GLY A 178 -14.54 8.31 12.27
CA GLY A 178 -13.99 8.29 13.63
C GLY A 178 -13.61 6.91 14.12
N PHE A 179 -13.29 6.02 13.18
CA PHE A 179 -12.89 4.65 13.42
C PHE A 179 -11.78 4.32 12.43
N PHE A 180 -10.53 4.35 12.91
CA PHE A 180 -9.35 4.33 12.05
C PHE A 180 -8.31 3.31 12.48
N ASN A 181 -7.57 2.82 11.48
CA ASN A 181 -6.51 1.85 11.68
C ASN A 181 -5.26 2.56 12.20
N THR A 182 -4.76 2.13 13.35
CA THR A 182 -3.56 2.70 13.98
C THR A 182 -2.27 2.04 13.51
N ASP A 183 -2.35 0.89 12.84
CA ASP A 183 -1.21 0.14 12.30
C ASP A 183 -1.37 -0.13 10.80
N SER A 184 -1.43 0.96 10.02
CA SER A 184 -1.52 0.88 8.57
C SER A 184 -0.14 0.62 7.93
N HIS A 185 0.36 -0.61 8.04
CA HIS A 185 1.62 -1.02 7.43
C HIS A 185 1.49 -1.36 5.93
N PRO A 186 2.48 -1.10 5.07
CA PRO A 186 2.43 -1.44 3.64
C PRO A 186 2.20 -2.94 3.32
N GLY A 187 2.50 -3.83 4.26
CA GLY A 187 2.19 -5.27 4.14
C GLY A 187 0.70 -5.58 4.16
N ASN A 188 -0.12 -4.67 4.68
CA ASN A 188 -1.57 -4.81 4.78
C ASN A 188 -2.31 -4.29 3.53
N PHE A 189 -1.53 -3.86 2.53
CA PHE A 189 -2.02 -3.38 1.24
C PHE A 189 -1.71 -4.39 0.15
N LEU A 190 -2.77 -4.82 -0.53
CA LEU A 190 -2.69 -5.60 -1.74
C LEU A 190 -3.06 -4.73 -2.93
N VAL A 191 -2.49 -4.98 -4.10
CA VAL A 191 -2.94 -4.35 -5.34
C VAL A 191 -3.29 -5.43 -6.34
N ASP A 192 -4.52 -5.38 -6.85
CA ASP A 192 -4.94 -6.25 -7.93
C ASP A 192 -4.23 -5.84 -9.22
N PRO A 193 -3.32 -6.66 -9.79
CA PRO A 193 -2.57 -6.30 -10.97
C PRO A 193 -3.44 -6.15 -12.22
N ARG A 194 -4.66 -6.71 -12.23
CA ARG A 194 -5.58 -6.64 -13.38
C ARG A 194 -6.44 -5.38 -13.36
N THR A 195 -6.92 -5.00 -12.18
CA THR A 195 -7.86 -3.88 -12.04
C THR A 195 -7.22 -2.61 -11.48
N GLY A 196 -6.04 -2.73 -10.86
CA GLY A 196 -5.39 -1.66 -10.09
C GLY A 196 -6.13 -1.31 -8.79
N GLY A 197 -7.12 -2.11 -8.38
CA GLY A 197 -7.84 -1.93 -7.12
C GLY A 197 -6.94 -2.20 -5.92
N VAL A 198 -7.18 -1.49 -4.81
CA VAL A 198 -6.39 -1.59 -3.58
C VAL A 198 -7.13 -2.45 -2.56
N GLY A 199 -6.55 -3.57 -2.17
CA GLY A 199 -7.02 -4.43 -1.10
C GLY A 199 -6.45 -4.00 0.25
N LEU A 200 -7.27 -3.99 1.29
CA LEU A 200 -6.87 -3.74 2.68
C LEU A 200 -7.27 -4.95 3.52
N ILE A 201 -6.32 -5.62 4.17
CA ILE A 201 -6.56 -6.97 4.74
C ILE A 201 -6.47 -7.07 6.26
N ASP A 202 -5.94 -6.05 6.94
CA ASP A 202 -5.68 -6.10 8.38
C ASP A 202 -6.31 -4.88 9.07
N PHE A 203 -7.14 -5.18 10.07
CA PHE A 203 -7.81 -4.21 10.94
C PHE A 203 -7.78 -4.68 12.40
N GLY A 204 -6.75 -5.42 12.79
CA GLY A 204 -6.55 -5.88 14.17
C GLY A 204 -6.38 -4.72 15.15
N GLN A 205 -5.85 -3.58 14.68
CA GLN A 205 -5.63 -2.38 15.49
C GLN A 205 -6.46 -1.19 15.01
N MET A 206 -7.68 -1.09 15.53
CA MET A 206 -8.57 0.03 15.27
C MET A 206 -8.81 0.86 16.53
N CYS A 207 -8.92 2.17 16.34
CA CYS A 207 -9.20 3.13 17.40
C CYS A 207 -10.45 3.96 17.07
N GLU A 208 -11.25 4.26 18.09
CA GLU A 208 -12.38 5.19 18.00
C GLU A 208 -12.01 6.57 18.52
N ILE A 209 -12.38 7.61 17.78
CA ILE A 209 -12.25 9.00 18.20
C ILE A 209 -13.60 9.70 18.10
N GLY A 210 -14.03 10.32 19.19
CA GLY A 210 -15.28 11.08 19.26
C GLY A 210 -15.28 12.33 18.37
N LEU A 211 -16.47 12.72 17.90
CA LEU A 211 -16.67 13.81 16.94
C LEU A 211 -16.02 15.13 17.37
N GLU A 212 -16.14 15.51 18.65
CA GLU A 212 -15.57 16.74 19.18
C GLU A 212 -14.05 16.82 18.96
N THR A 213 -13.33 15.73 19.26
CA THR A 213 -11.89 15.62 19.05
C THR A 213 -11.54 15.71 17.57
N ARG A 214 -12.32 15.05 16.70
CA ARG A 214 -12.11 15.13 15.23
C ARG A 214 -12.28 16.56 14.71
N VAL A 215 -13.31 17.27 15.17
CA VAL A 215 -13.57 18.66 14.78
C VAL A 215 -12.45 19.58 15.28
N ARG A 216 -11.98 19.39 16.51
CA ARG A 216 -10.83 20.15 17.04
C ARG A 216 -9.57 19.92 16.23
N PHE A 217 -9.27 18.66 15.89
CA PHE A 217 -8.13 18.31 15.05
C PHE A 217 -8.25 18.94 13.65
N ALA A 218 -9.42 18.84 13.01
CA ALA A 218 -9.66 19.44 11.69
C ALA A 218 -9.46 20.97 11.71
N ARG A 219 -9.95 21.66 12.75
CA ARG A 219 -9.73 23.10 12.94
C ARG A 219 -8.25 23.45 13.09
N LEU A 220 -7.49 22.65 13.84
CA LEU A 220 -6.05 22.84 13.98
C LEU A 220 -5.32 22.71 12.64
N VAL A 221 -5.63 21.66 11.85
CA VAL A 221 -5.03 21.46 10.53
C VAL A 221 -5.33 22.62 9.59
N VAL A 222 -6.59 23.10 9.55
CA VAL A 222 -6.98 24.26 8.74
C VAL A 222 -6.26 25.54 9.19
N ALA A 223 -6.15 25.76 10.51
CA ALA A 223 -5.44 26.93 11.04
C ALA A 223 -3.95 26.91 10.69
N LEU A 224 -3.30 25.76 10.75
CA LEU A 224 -1.89 25.60 10.36
C LEU A 224 -1.69 25.82 8.85
N ALA A 225 -2.61 25.30 8.01
CA ALA A 225 -2.55 25.51 6.56
C ALA A 225 -2.77 26.97 6.17
N GLY A 226 -3.64 27.69 6.87
CA GLY A 226 -3.92 29.12 6.63
C GLY A 226 -2.89 30.09 7.24
N GLY A 227 -2.04 29.62 8.15
CA GLY A 227 -1.07 30.45 8.88
C GLY A 227 0.11 30.98 8.04
N GLY A 228 0.32 30.46 6.82
CA GLY A 228 1.40 30.87 5.92
C GLY A 228 1.16 32.15 5.11
N GLN A 229 -0.04 32.76 5.17
CA GLN A 229 -0.39 33.95 4.37
C GLN A 229 -0.41 35.27 5.17
N ARG A 230 0.16 35.30 6.38
CA ARG A 230 0.34 36.53 7.17
C ARG A 230 1.80 36.73 7.52
N GLY A 231 2.58 37.16 6.53
CA GLY A 231 3.94 37.68 6.66
C GLY A 231 4.06 38.94 5.82
#